data_AF-A0AAU5CYJ9-F1
#
_entry.id   AF-A0AAU5CYJ9-F1
#
_cell.length_a   1.000
_cell.length_b   1.000
_cell.length_c   1.000
_cell.angle_alpha   90.00
_cell.angle_beta   90.00
_cell.angle_gamma   90.00
#
_symmetry.space_group_name_H-M   'P 1'
#
loop_
_entity.id
_entity.type
_entity.pdbx_description
1 polymer ?
#
loop_
_entity_poly.entity_id
_entity_poly.type
_entity_poly.pdbx_seq_one_letter_code
_entity_poly.pdbx_strand_id
1 'polypeptide(L)'
;MMDVLPEAAAPGVGDRAAQAAEAACHLHDAVGPGRWSREAAEDALEVIETTAQALATAHPDAPGALAPVYAALAGLRRSLGLPPPDPSLPGAGLPLPARVLGNPRRSRLVGPVAVPRPAPEPYAAVNA
;
A
#
# COMPACT_ATOMS: atom_id res chain seq x y z
N MET A 1 -25.68 3.08 5.59
CA MET A 1 -26.41 3.65 4.44
C MET A 1 -25.43 3.57 3.29
N MET A 2 -25.65 2.69 2.31
CA MET A 2 -24.75 2.64 1.15
C MET A 2 -25.04 3.88 0.32
N ASP A 3 -24.15 4.87 0.34
CA ASP A 3 -24.23 6.00 -0.58
C ASP A 3 -23.91 5.47 -1.97
N VAL A 4 -24.97 5.28 -2.75
CA VAL A 4 -24.89 4.90 -4.16
C VAL A 4 -24.36 6.13 -4.89
N LEU A 5 -23.17 6.01 -5.49
CA LEU A 5 -22.66 7.05 -6.39
C LEU A 5 -23.72 7.38 -7.45
N PRO A 6 -23.86 8.65 -7.84
CA PRO A 6 -24.82 9.03 -8.88
C PRO A 6 -24.56 8.25 -10.17
N GLU A 7 -25.63 7.81 -10.83
CA GLU A 7 -25.55 6.99 -12.06
C GLU A 7 -24.85 7.73 -13.22
N ALA A 8 -24.93 9.07 -13.21
CA ALA A 8 -24.23 9.93 -14.17
C ALA A 8 -23.13 10.74 -13.47
N ALA A 9 -21.94 10.73 -14.06
CA ALA A 9 -20.87 11.65 -13.68
C ALA A 9 -21.25 13.09 -14.04
N ALA A 10 -20.70 14.07 -13.31
CA ALA A 10 -20.85 15.47 -13.70
C ALA A 10 -20.24 15.72 -15.10
N PRO A 11 -20.74 16.72 -15.85
CA PRO A 11 -20.28 16.98 -17.21
C PRO A 11 -18.75 17.12 -17.31
N GLY A 12 -18.15 16.34 -18.21
CA GLY A 12 -16.71 16.35 -18.48
C GLY A 12 -15.82 15.71 -17.41
N VAL A 13 -16.38 15.06 -16.37
CA VAL A 13 -15.59 14.25 -15.43
C VAL A 13 -15.01 13.01 -16.13
N GLY A 14 -15.80 12.35 -16.97
CA GLY A 14 -15.35 11.18 -17.74
C GLY A 14 -14.17 11.50 -18.66
N ASP A 15 -14.25 12.59 -19.42
CA ASP A 15 -13.17 13.00 -20.32
C ASP A 15 -11.88 13.36 -19.56
N ARG A 16 -12.02 14.04 -18.41
CA ARG A 16 -10.87 14.37 -17.56
C ARG A 16 -10.24 13.13 -16.94
N ALA A 17 -11.05 12.17 -16.50
CA ALA A 17 -10.55 10.90 -15.99
C ALA A 17 -9.80 10.11 -17.07
N ALA A 18 -10.32 10.09 -18.31
CA ALA A 18 -9.65 9.47 -19.45
C ALA A 18 -8.31 10.15 -19.76
N GLN A 19 -8.28 11.49 -19.82
CA GLN A 19 -7.05 12.26 -20.05
C GLN A 19 -6.02 12.05 -18.93
N ALA A 20 -6.46 11.98 -17.68
CA ALA A 20 -5.58 11.70 -16.54
C ALA A 20 -4.97 10.29 -16.64
N ALA A 21 -5.76 9.29 -17.04
CA ALA A 21 -5.27 7.93 -17.26
C ALA A 21 -4.24 7.87 -18.40
N GLU A 22 -4.52 8.54 -19.52
CA GLU A 22 -3.59 8.64 -20.64
C GLU A 22 -2.28 9.34 -20.27
N ALA A 23 -2.36 10.47 -19.55
CA ALA A 23 -1.19 11.17 -19.03
C ALA A 23 -0.36 10.31 -18.08
N ALA A 24 -1.00 9.50 -17.22
CA ALA A 24 -0.30 8.58 -16.33
C ALA A 24 0.43 7.46 -17.10
N CYS A 25 -0.17 6.94 -18.18
CA CYS A 25 0.50 5.98 -19.07
C CYS A 25 1.72 6.62 -19.75
N HIS A 26 1.58 7.82 -20.32
CA HIS A 26 2.71 8.54 -20.93
C HIS A 26 3.82 8.84 -19.92
N LEU A 27 3.46 9.20 -18.68
CA LEU A 27 4.43 9.40 -17.61
C LEU A 27 5.18 8.09 -17.28
N HIS A 28 4.46 6.97 -17.21
CA HIS A 28 5.06 5.65 -17.02
C HIS A 28 6.04 5.30 -18.14
N ASP A 29 5.68 5.53 -19.39
CA ASP A 29 6.55 5.26 -20.54
C ASP A 29 7.77 6.20 -20.57
N ALA A 30 7.63 7.41 -20.02
CA ALA A 30 8.71 8.38 -19.92
C ALA A 30 9.67 8.10 -18.75
N VAL A 31 9.30 7.26 -17.76
CA VAL A 31 10.16 7.03 -16.60
C VAL A 31 11.44 6.28 -16.98
N GLY A 32 12.56 6.68 -16.36
CA GLY A 32 13.85 6.01 -16.53
C GLY A 32 14.91 6.60 -15.61
N PRO A 33 15.98 5.84 -15.30
CA PRO A 33 17.08 6.33 -14.46
C PRO A 33 17.66 7.63 -15.04
N GLY A 34 17.75 8.68 -14.21
CA GLY A 34 18.29 9.98 -14.60
C GLY A 34 17.38 10.85 -15.48
N ARG A 35 16.14 10.46 -15.75
CA ARG A 35 15.19 11.25 -16.56
C ARG A 35 14.34 12.25 -15.77
N TRP A 36 14.37 12.17 -14.44
CA TRP A 36 13.57 13.01 -13.56
C TRP A 36 14.43 14.09 -12.94
N SER A 37 14.03 15.36 -13.11
CA SER A 37 14.51 16.45 -12.27
C SER A 37 13.82 16.40 -10.91
N ARG A 38 14.37 17.12 -9.93
CA ARG A 38 13.73 17.27 -8.62
C ARG A 38 12.36 17.93 -8.76
N GLU A 39 12.27 18.99 -9.55
CA GLU A 39 11.01 19.73 -9.80
C GLU A 39 9.96 18.80 -10.44
N ALA A 40 10.33 18.01 -11.45
CA ALA A 40 9.40 17.06 -12.06
C ALA A 40 8.91 15.99 -11.07
N ALA A 41 9.76 15.59 -10.11
CA ALA A 41 9.38 14.68 -9.03
C ALA A 41 8.41 15.32 -8.03
N GLU A 42 8.63 16.60 -7.71
CA GLU A 42 7.74 17.39 -6.85
C GLU A 42 6.37 17.58 -7.50
N ASP A 43 6.34 18.01 -8.77
CA ASP A 43 5.10 18.24 -9.53
C ASP A 43 4.27 16.96 -9.66
N ALA A 44 4.90 15.83 -10.02
CA ALA A 44 4.19 14.56 -10.14
C ALA A 44 3.61 14.11 -8.79
N LEU A 45 4.34 14.35 -7.70
CA LEU A 45 3.89 14.01 -6.36
C LEU A 45 2.68 14.85 -5.96
N GLU A 46 2.69 16.16 -6.22
CA GLU A 46 1.56 17.07 -5.99
C GLU A 46 0.31 16.67 -6.78
N VAL A 47 0.49 16.28 -8.06
CA VAL A 47 -0.61 15.80 -8.90
C VAL A 47 -1.23 14.54 -8.33
N ILE A 48 -0.42 13.57 -7.89
CA ILE A 48 -0.93 12.31 -7.32
C ILE A 48 -1.62 12.56 -5.97
N GLU A 49 -1.07 13.44 -5.12
CA GLU A 49 -1.68 13.84 -3.85
C GLU A 49 -3.06 14.48 -4.06
N THR A 50 -3.14 15.43 -5.00
CA THR A 50 -4.39 16.11 -5.37
C THR A 50 -5.42 15.13 -5.93
N THR A 51 -4.98 14.19 -6.78
CA THR A 51 -5.85 13.18 -7.37
C THR A 51 -6.38 12.21 -6.32
N ALA A 52 -5.51 11.70 -5.44
CA ALA A 52 -5.90 10.86 -4.32
C ALA A 52 -6.90 11.59 -3.42
N GLN A 53 -6.67 12.88 -3.17
CA GLN A 53 -7.57 13.70 -2.36
C GLN A 53 -8.97 13.84 -2.97
N ALA A 54 -9.06 14.10 -4.27
CA ALA A 54 -10.34 14.18 -4.97
C ALA A 54 -11.11 12.84 -4.87
N LEU A 55 -10.41 11.71 -5.01
CA LEU A 55 -11.00 10.39 -4.87
C LEU A 55 -11.46 10.10 -3.44
N ALA A 56 -10.68 10.49 -2.43
CA ALA A 56 -11.03 10.34 -1.02
C ALA A 56 -12.32 11.09 -0.67
N THR A 57 -12.58 12.24 -1.31
CA THR A 57 -13.82 13.00 -1.13
C THR A 57 -15.01 12.47 -1.93
N ALA A 58 -14.77 11.62 -2.92
CA ALA A 58 -15.83 11.12 -3.80
C ALA A 58 -16.63 9.97 -3.18
N HIS A 59 -16.07 9.22 -2.22
CA HIS A 59 -16.73 8.07 -1.62
C HIS A 59 -16.34 7.88 -0.14
N PRO A 60 -17.28 7.58 0.77
CA PRO A 60 -17.00 7.41 2.20
C PRO A 60 -15.92 6.37 2.55
N ASP A 61 -15.85 5.28 1.77
CA ASP A 61 -14.87 4.21 1.98
C ASP A 61 -13.52 4.45 1.27
N ALA A 62 -13.43 5.46 0.39
CA ALA A 62 -12.21 5.75 -0.36
C ALA A 62 -11.00 6.10 0.53
N PRO A 63 -11.14 6.86 1.64
CA PRO A 63 -10.00 7.16 2.51
C PRO A 63 -9.29 5.91 3.04
N GLY A 64 -10.03 4.85 3.36
CA GLY A 64 -9.46 3.57 3.81
C GLY A 64 -8.68 2.88 2.70
N ALA A 65 -9.24 2.84 1.48
CA ALA A 65 -8.59 2.26 0.32
C ALA A 65 -7.32 3.03 -0.12
N LEU A 66 -7.31 4.36 0.08
CA LEU A 66 -6.21 5.25 -0.30
C LEU A 66 -5.13 5.40 0.77
N ALA A 67 -5.34 4.92 2.00
CA ALA A 67 -4.35 5.02 3.07
C ALA A 67 -2.94 4.49 2.69
N PRO A 68 -2.79 3.36 1.98
CA PRO A 68 -1.48 2.90 1.52
C PRO A 68 -0.82 3.87 0.52
N VAL A 69 -1.63 4.52 -0.33
CA VAL A 69 -1.15 5.51 -1.31
C VAL A 69 -0.58 6.72 -0.58
N TYR A 70 -1.31 7.29 0.38
CA TYR A 70 -0.82 8.40 1.20
C TYR A 70 0.45 8.04 1.98
N ALA A 71 0.54 6.81 2.51
CA ALA A 71 1.74 6.34 3.19
C ALA A 71 2.95 6.26 2.24
N ALA A 72 2.75 5.81 0.99
CA ALA A 72 3.77 5.77 -0.04
C ALA A 72 4.24 7.18 -0.44
N LEU A 73 3.30 8.12 -0.66
CA LEU A 73 3.60 9.52 -0.99
C LEU A 73 4.39 10.21 0.13
N ALA A 74 3.97 10.03 1.39
CA ALA A 74 4.73 10.52 2.54
C ALA A 74 6.14 9.90 2.63
N GLY A 75 6.30 8.63 2.21
CA GLY A 75 7.59 7.99 2.05
C GLY A 75 8.47 8.67 1.00
N LEU A 76 7.90 8.94 -0.17
CA LEU A 76 8.58 9.57 -1.29
C LEU A 76 9.00 11.01 -0.98
N ARG A 77 8.11 11.81 -0.34
CA ARG A 77 8.45 13.16 0.13
C ARG A 77 9.66 13.17 1.05
N ARG A 78 9.72 12.24 2.01
CA ARG A 78 10.88 12.10 2.90
C ARG A 78 12.16 11.77 2.14
N SER A 79 12.12 10.89 1.14
CA SER A 79 13.30 10.59 0.33
C SER A 79 13.76 11.76 -0.55
N LEU A 80 12.86 12.66 -0.92
CA LEU A 80 13.14 13.85 -1.72
C LEU A 80 13.47 15.09 -0.85
N GLY A 81 13.43 14.96 0.47
CA GLY A 81 13.65 16.08 1.41
C GLY A 81 12.56 17.15 1.35
N LEU A 82 11.33 16.78 0.99
CA LEU A 82 10.19 17.69 0.90
C LEU A 82 9.50 17.84 2.26
N PRO A 83 8.90 19.00 2.56
CA PRO A 83 8.06 19.18 3.75
C PRO A 83 6.90 18.17 3.73
N PRO A 84 6.27 17.84 4.86
CA PRO A 84 5.05 17.02 4.84
C PRO A 84 3.96 17.63 3.96
N PRO A 85 3.02 16.82 3.44
CA PRO A 85 1.89 17.34 2.66
C PRO A 85 1.04 18.27 3.54
N ASP A 86 0.32 19.19 2.91
CA ASP A 86 -0.50 20.18 3.62
C ASP A 86 -1.49 19.47 4.58
N PRO A 87 -1.51 19.80 5.88
CA PRO A 87 -2.43 19.21 6.85
C PRO A 87 -3.91 19.49 6.55
N SER A 88 -4.22 20.42 5.65
CA SER A 88 -5.57 20.66 5.16
C SER A 88 -6.11 19.52 4.27
N LEU A 89 -5.26 18.58 3.84
CA LEU A 89 -5.63 17.42 3.04
C LEU A 89 -6.18 16.28 3.93
N PRO A 90 -7.43 15.81 3.72
CA PRO A 90 -7.98 14.61 4.33
C PRO A 90 -7.10 13.36 4.10
N GLY A 91 -6.21 13.09 5.05
CA GLY A 91 -5.21 12.02 4.97
C GLY A 91 -3.97 12.31 5.81
N ALA A 92 -3.71 13.60 6.10
CA ALA A 92 -2.60 14.04 6.96
C ALA A 92 -2.71 13.57 8.43
N GLY A 93 -3.89 13.10 8.86
CA GLY A 93 -4.15 12.55 10.18
C GLY A 93 -4.34 11.03 10.23
N LEU A 94 -4.24 10.32 9.10
CA LEU A 94 -4.37 8.85 9.12
C LEU A 94 -3.11 8.26 9.77
N PRO A 95 -3.24 7.43 10.82
CA PRO A 95 -2.10 6.78 11.41
C PRO A 95 -1.41 5.94 10.35
N LEU A 96 -0.16 6.29 10.04
CA LEU A 96 0.71 5.44 9.22
C LEU A 96 0.65 4.03 9.83
N PRO A 97 0.41 2.96 9.04
CA PRO A 97 0.53 1.62 9.57
C PRO A 97 1.93 1.50 10.16
N ALA A 98 2.01 1.17 11.46
CA ALA A 98 3.27 1.00 12.15
C ALA A 98 4.14 0.07 11.29
N ARG A 99 5.33 0.53 10.91
CA ARG A 99 6.30 -0.33 10.23
C ARG A 99 6.56 -1.50 11.17
N VAL A 100 5.95 -2.64 10.89
CA VAL A 100 6.32 -3.90 11.52
C VAL A 100 7.69 -4.23 10.95
N LEU A 101 8.73 -3.70 11.61
CA LEU A 101 10.08 -4.24 11.57
C LEU A 101 10.06 -5.61 12.27
N GLY A 102 9.27 -6.54 11.72
CA GLY A 102 9.27 -7.94 12.07
C GLY A 102 10.50 -8.57 11.46
N ASN A 103 11.60 -8.53 12.22
CA ASN A 103 12.87 -9.16 11.88
C ASN A 103 12.64 -10.63 11.44
N PRO A 104 12.86 -11.00 10.16
CA PRO A 104 12.59 -12.35 9.68
C PRO A 104 13.59 -13.39 10.19
N ARG A 105 14.62 -12.99 10.98
CA ARG A 105 15.70 -13.89 11.42
C ARG A 105 15.56 -14.47 12.83
N ARG A 106 14.47 -14.22 13.56
CA ARG A 106 14.31 -14.73 14.95
C ARG A 106 13.33 -15.90 15.14
N SER A 107 12.84 -16.50 14.06
CA SER A 107 11.98 -17.71 14.14
C SER A 107 12.73 -19.04 13.99
N ARG A 108 14.07 -19.04 14.05
CA ARG A 108 14.88 -20.26 14.16
C ARG A 108 15.54 -20.26 15.54
N LEU A 109 14.82 -20.67 16.58
CA LEU A 109 15.35 -21.20 17.85
C LEU A 109 14.19 -21.57 18.80
N VAL A 110 13.29 -22.45 18.34
CA VAL A 110 12.57 -23.38 19.24
C VAL A 110 12.43 -24.69 18.46
N GLY A 111 13.45 -25.54 18.55
CA GLY A 111 13.28 -26.94 18.19
C GLY A 111 12.57 -27.66 19.34
N PRO A 112 11.44 -28.32 19.13
CA PRO A 112 10.93 -29.26 20.12
C PRO A 112 11.83 -30.50 20.15
N VAL A 113 12.31 -30.80 21.35
CA VAL A 113 13.05 -31.99 21.76
C VAL A 113 12.42 -33.26 21.18
N ALA A 114 13.25 -34.09 20.55
CA ALA A 114 12.88 -35.43 20.12
C ALA A 114 12.47 -36.28 21.33
N VAL A 115 11.27 -36.84 21.30
CA VAL A 115 10.83 -37.86 22.27
C VAL A 115 11.60 -39.15 21.98
N PRO A 116 12.29 -39.77 22.95
CA PRO A 116 12.96 -41.04 22.73
C PRO A 116 11.91 -42.15 22.57
N ARG A 117 12.02 -42.89 21.47
CA ARG A 117 11.25 -44.08 21.14
C ARG A 117 11.60 -45.21 22.12
N PRO A 118 10.65 -45.81 22.86
CA PRO A 118 10.93 -47.02 23.62
C PRO A 118 11.21 -48.20 22.68
N ALA A 119 12.24 -48.98 23.03
CA ALA A 119 12.65 -50.21 22.38
C ALA A 119 11.59 -51.33 22.51
N PRO A 120 11.60 -52.33 21.62
CA PRO A 120 10.56 -53.37 21.56
C PRO A 120 10.70 -54.40 22.69
N GLU A 121 9.58 -54.80 23.30
CA GLU A 121 9.55 -55.99 24.18
C GLU A 121 9.32 -57.29 23.37
N PRO A 122 9.96 -58.40 23.77
CA PRO A 122 9.89 -59.67 23.07
C PRO A 122 8.79 -60.63 23.58
N TYR A 123 8.17 -61.30 22.60
CA TYR A 123 7.70 -62.70 22.59
C TYR A 123 6.59 -63.17 23.56
N ALA A 124 5.43 -63.52 23.00
CA ALA A 124 4.77 -64.79 23.30
C ALA A 124 3.88 -65.24 22.12
N ALA A 125 4.21 -66.39 21.57
CA ALA A 125 3.36 -67.21 20.70
C ALA A 125 2.09 -67.68 21.43
N VAL A 126 1.20 -68.39 20.70
CA VAL A 126 -0.03 -69.16 21.10
C VAL A 126 -1.29 -68.49 20.49
N ASN A 127 -2.09 -69.08 19.60
CA ASN A 127 -2.34 -70.45 19.13
C ASN A 127 -2.97 -70.40 17.72
N ALA A 128 -2.63 -71.33 16.82
CA ALA A 128 -3.41 -72.52 16.43
C ALA A 128 -4.74 -72.20 15.72
#